data_AF-A0AA86RBD0-F1
#
_entry.id   AF-A0AA86RBD0-F1
#
_cell.length_a   1.000
_cell.length_b   1.000
_cell.length_c   1.000
_cell.angle_alpha   90.00
_cell.angle_beta   90.00
_cell.angle_gamma   90.00
#
_symmetry.space_group_name_H-M   'P 1'
#
loop_
_entity.id
_entity.type
_entity.pdbx_description
1 polymer ?
#
loop_
_entity_poly.entity_id
_entity_poly.type
_entity_poly.pdbx_seq_one_letter_code
_entity_poly.pdbx_strand_id
1 'polypeptide(L)'
;MLQSETLDFIKYYQLQGNRIQSGTCIASFQYSASKGYFYDGSIGGHAAVFVSQDSTGITVYDQWKTQPCHKRFIRFKGDGSKQNDGNEFYVIN
;
A
#
# COMPACT_ATOMS: atom_id res chain seq x y z
N MET A 1 -2.19 -22.06 18.82
CA MET A 1 -1.43 -20.86 18.41
C MET A 1 -1.06 -21.09 16.95
N LEU A 2 -1.85 -20.56 16.01
CA LEU A 2 -1.54 -20.68 14.60
C LEU A 2 -0.33 -19.76 14.35
N GLN A 3 0.80 -20.35 13.96
CA GLN A 3 1.92 -19.57 13.44
C GLN A 3 1.40 -18.86 12.19
N SER A 4 1.44 -17.52 12.17
CA SER A 4 1.19 -16.80 10.94
C SER A 4 2.32 -17.16 9.98
N GLU A 5 2.00 -17.86 8.91
CA GLU A 5 2.85 -17.90 7.73
C GLU A 5 3.09 -16.44 7.34
N THR A 6 4.34 -15.99 7.38
CA THR A 6 4.72 -14.70 6.81
C THR A 6 4.42 -14.78 5.33
N LEU A 7 3.27 -14.23 4.93
CA LEU A 7 3.03 -13.84 3.54
C LEU A 7 4.03 -12.71 3.27
N ASP A 8 5.18 -13.05 2.71
CA ASP A 8 6.12 -12.06 2.20
C ASP A 8 5.41 -11.29 1.09
N PHE A 9 4.99 -10.06 1.36
CA PHE A 9 4.49 -9.18 0.32
C PHE A 9 5.64 -8.94 -0.68
N ILE A 10 5.46 -9.36 -1.93
CA ILE A 10 6.43 -9.05 -2.98
C ILE A 10 5.99 -7.75 -3.65
N LYS A 11 6.90 -6.77 -3.65
CA LYS A 11 6.72 -5.51 -4.36
C LYS A 11 6.72 -5.78 -5.87
N TYR A 12 5.58 -5.55 -6.53
CA TYR A 12 5.48 -5.65 -7.97
C TYR A 12 5.55 -4.25 -8.62
N TYR A 13 4.57 -3.85 -9.43
CA TYR A 13 4.59 -2.55 -10.11
C TYR A 13 3.90 -1.44 -9.32
N GLN A 14 4.32 -0.20 -9.56
CA GLN A 14 3.75 1.01 -8.97
C GLN A 14 2.33 1.26 -9.49
N LEU A 15 1.46 1.88 -8.69
CA LEU A 15 0.10 2.17 -9.12
C LEU A 15 0.03 3.20 -10.26
N GLN A 16 0.75 4.31 -10.11
CA GLN A 16 0.60 5.49 -10.95
C GLN A 16 0.74 5.16 -12.44
N GLY A 17 -0.32 5.42 -13.22
CA GLY A 17 -0.34 5.25 -14.68
C GLY A 17 -0.58 3.82 -15.16
N ASN A 18 -0.63 2.83 -14.27
CA ASN A 18 -0.91 1.44 -14.62
C ASN A 18 -2.41 1.11 -14.53
N ARG A 19 -2.91 0.31 -15.47
CA ARG A 19 -4.29 -0.18 -15.42
C ARG A 19 -4.41 -1.32 -14.42
N ILE A 20 -4.87 -1.01 -13.21
CA ILE A 20 -5.03 -1.96 -12.11
C ILE A 20 -6.51 -2.25 -11.89
N GLN A 21 -6.84 -3.50 -11.60
CA GLN A 21 -8.22 -3.91 -11.36
C GLN A 21 -8.67 -3.48 -9.96
N SER A 22 -9.90 -2.97 -9.84
CA SER A 22 -10.51 -2.75 -8.52
C SER A 22 -10.55 -4.07 -7.75
N GLY A 23 -10.21 -4.02 -6.46
CA GLY A 23 -10.07 -5.19 -5.60
C GLY A 23 -8.64 -5.71 -5.47
N THR A 24 -7.67 -5.20 -6.23
CA THR A 24 -6.26 -5.58 -6.10
C THR A 24 -5.70 -5.15 -4.73
N CYS A 25 -5.04 -6.08 -4.04
CA CYS A 25 -4.32 -5.80 -2.80
C CYS A 25 -3.05 -4.99 -3.08
N ILE A 26 -2.84 -3.93 -2.32
CA ILE A 26 -1.69 -3.02 -2.45
C ILE A 26 -1.08 -2.73 -1.08
N ALA A 27 0.21 -2.40 -1.05
CA ALA A 27 0.89 -1.95 0.16
C ALA A 27 1.99 -0.93 -0.11
N SER A 28 2.35 -0.17 0.92
CA SER A 28 3.56 0.63 0.92
C SER A 28 4.76 -0.17 1.42
N PHE A 29 5.88 -0.07 0.70
CA PHE A 29 7.09 -0.85 0.95
C PHE A 29 8.22 0.02 1.49
N GLN A 30 9.01 -0.54 2.40
CA GLN A 30 10.25 0.05 2.89
C GLN A 30 11.44 -0.57 2.17
N TYR A 31 12.56 0.14 2.07
CA TYR A 31 13.82 -0.38 1.53
C TYR A 31 14.88 -0.45 2.62
N SER A 32 15.57 -1.58 2.72
CA SER A 32 16.81 -1.72 3.49
C SER A 32 17.88 -2.34 2.61
N ALA A 33 19.12 -1.89 2.75
CA ALA A 33 20.27 -2.47 2.05
C ALA A 33 20.44 -3.97 2.34
N SER A 34 20.01 -4.46 3.51
CA SER A 34 20.14 -5.87 3.91
C SER A 34 18.97 -6.75 3.51
N LYS A 35 17.81 -6.18 3.19
CA LYS A 35 16.55 -6.93 2.94
C LYS A 35 15.91 -6.64 1.58
N GLY A 36 16.40 -5.65 0.84
CA GLY A 36 15.69 -5.14 -0.33
C GLY A 36 14.40 -4.41 0.07
N TYR A 37 13.40 -4.46 -0.80
CA TYR A 37 12.07 -3.94 -0.49
C TYR A 37 11.28 -4.95 0.35
N PHE A 38 10.70 -4.50 1.45
CA PHE A 38 9.88 -5.32 2.34
C PHE A 38 8.69 -4.53 2.88
N TYR A 39 7.61 -5.23 3.20
CA TYR A 39 6.49 -4.64 3.93
C TYR A 39 6.78 -4.70 5.43
N ASP A 40 6.53 -3.61 6.14
CA ASP A 40 6.54 -3.57 7.60
C ASP A 40 5.33 -2.76 8.09
N GLY A 41 4.36 -3.50 8.62
CA GLY A 41 3.09 -2.95 9.13
C GLY A 41 3.18 -2.25 10.48
N SER A 42 4.38 -2.07 11.05
CA SER A 42 4.55 -1.44 12.37
C SER A 42 4.67 0.09 12.30
N ILE A 43 5.52 0.64 11.42
CA ILE A 43 5.78 2.08 11.32
C ILE A 43 5.76 2.53 9.86
N GLY A 44 4.77 3.34 9.49
CA GLY A 44 4.68 3.97 8.16
C GLY A 44 4.28 3.05 7.00
N GLY A 45 4.32 1.73 7.18
CA GLY A 45 3.75 0.77 6.25
C GLY A 45 2.23 0.71 6.34
N HIS A 46 1.57 0.55 5.20
CA HIS A 46 0.12 0.43 5.13
C HIS A 46 -0.29 -0.52 3.99
N ALA A 47 -1.35 -1.28 4.22
CA ALA A 47 -1.92 -2.17 3.21
C ALA A 47 -3.39 -1.79 2.99
N ALA A 48 -3.84 -1.89 1.74
CA ALA A 48 -5.17 -1.46 1.35
C ALA A 48 -5.69 -2.28 0.16
N VAL A 49 -6.98 -2.12 -0.13
CA VAL A 49 -7.62 -2.65 -1.34
C VAL A 49 -7.83 -1.52 -2.33
N PHE A 50 -7.22 -1.63 -3.51
CA PHE A 50 -7.33 -0.65 -4.58
C PHE A 50 -8.78 -0.56 -5.12
N VAL A 51 -9.27 0.66 -5.36
CA VAL A 51 -10.57 0.91 -6.01
C VAL A 51 -10.37 1.56 -7.37
N SER A 52 -9.64 2.68 -7.42
CA SER A 52 -9.40 3.45 -8.64
C SER A 52 -8.22 4.40 -8.46
N GLN A 53 -7.77 5.00 -9.56
CA GLN A 53 -6.80 6.09 -9.55
C GLN A 53 -7.15 7.14 -10.61
N ASP A 54 -6.64 8.34 -10.42
CA ASP A 54 -6.58 9.39 -11.43
C ASP A 54 -5.18 10.03 -11.42
N SER A 55 -4.99 11.16 -12.11
CA SER A 55 -3.70 11.84 -12.17
C SER A 55 -3.24 12.44 -10.83
N THR A 56 -4.10 12.48 -9.82
CA THR A 56 -3.86 13.16 -8.54
C THR A 56 -3.74 12.21 -7.35
N GLY A 57 -4.20 10.96 -7.48
CA GLY A 57 -4.08 9.97 -6.41
C GLY A 57 -4.80 8.66 -6.66
N ILE A 58 -4.93 7.88 -5.57
CA ILE A 58 -5.61 6.58 -5.53
C ILE A 58 -6.78 6.63 -4.55
N THR A 59 -7.86 5.94 -4.90
CA THR A 59 -8.95 5.62 -3.98
C THR A 59 -8.78 4.19 -3.51
N VAL A 60 -8.86 3.99 -2.20
CA VAL A 60 -8.70 2.68 -1.57
C VAL A 60 -9.80 2.42 -0.56
N TYR A 61 -10.01 1.15 -0.24
CA TYR A 61 -10.59 0.74 1.04
C TYR A 61 -9.47 0.35 1.99
N ASP A 62 -9.49 0.93 3.20
CA ASP A 62 -8.54 0.58 4.25
C ASP A 62 -9.11 0.78 5.66
N GLN A 63 -8.38 0.26 6.64
CA GLN A 63 -8.64 0.45 8.06
C GLN A 63 -7.31 0.54 8.83
N TRP A 64 -7.37 1.03 10.06
CA TRP A 64 -6.28 0.91 11.04
C TRP A 64 -6.87 0.84 12.45
N LYS A 65 -6.01 0.71 13.47
CA LYS A 65 -6.43 0.42 14.86
C LYS A 65 -7.59 1.28 15.39
N THR A 66 -7.65 2.55 15.01
CA THR A 66 -8.65 3.51 15.50
C THR A 66 -9.63 3.97 14.42
N GLN A 67 -9.60 3.36 13.23
CA GLN A 67 -10.44 3.74 12.11
C GLN A 67 -11.07 2.50 11.47
N PRO A 68 -12.41 2.39 11.49
CA PRO A 68 -13.13 1.36 10.76
C PRO A 68 -12.87 1.42 9.26
N CYS A 69 -13.11 0.29 8.59
CA CYS A 69 -13.02 0.20 7.14
C CYS A 69 -13.85 1.29 6.45
N HIS A 70 -13.21 2.08 5.59
CA HIS A 70 -13.85 3.15 4.83
C HIS A 70 -13.12 3.39 3.51
N LYS A 71 -13.74 4.15 2.60
CA LYS A 71 -13.05 4.65 1.42
C LYS A 71 -12.16 5.83 1.80
N ARG A 72 -10.92 5.83 1.35
CA ARG A 72 -9.97 6.92 1.53
C ARG A 72 -9.34 7.30 0.20
N PHE A 73 -9.23 8.60 -0.05
CA PHE A 73 -8.48 9.13 -1.16
C PHE A 73 -7.07 9.52 -0.69
N ILE A 74 -6.06 8.95 -1.33
CA ILE A 74 -4.64 9.17 -1.01
C ILE A 74 -3.98 9.85 -2.20
N ARG A 75 -3.48 11.07 -2.00
CA ARG A 75 -2.87 11.88 -3.06
C ARG A 75 -1.47 11.38 -3.42
N PHE A 76 -1.05 11.62 -4.65
CA PHE A 76 0.35 11.55 -5.06
C PHE A 76 1.06 12.84 -4.61
N LYS A 77 1.87 12.77 -3.55
CA LYS A 77 2.45 13.97 -2.92
C LYS A 77 3.98 14.01 -2.96
N GLY A 78 4.64 12.86 -2.81
CA GLY A 78 6.10 12.80 -2.67
C GLY A 78 6.61 13.38 -1.35
N ASP A 79 5.79 13.37 -0.29
CA ASP A 79 6.11 14.04 0.99
C ASP A 79 6.77 13.12 2.03
N GLY A 80 7.04 11.86 1.66
CA GLY A 80 7.68 10.86 2.51
C GLY A 80 6.74 10.19 3.52
N SER A 81 5.47 10.58 3.58
CA SER A 81 4.47 9.93 4.42
C SER A 81 3.91 8.68 3.72
N LYS A 82 4.66 7.57 3.75
CA LYS A 82 4.39 6.36 2.95
C LYS A 82 2.96 5.82 3.01
N GLN A 83 2.32 5.85 4.17
CA GLN A 83 0.92 5.43 4.37
C GLN A 83 -0.14 6.39 3.80
N ASN A 84 0.27 7.62 3.48
CA ASN A 84 -0.56 8.75 3.05
C ASN A 84 -0.14 9.33 1.70
N ASP A 85 0.81 8.69 1.02
CA ASP A 85 1.30 9.07 -0.30
C ASP A 85 1.04 7.94 -1.28
N GLY A 86 0.20 8.20 -2.28
CA GLY A 86 -0.16 7.21 -3.30
C GLY A 86 1.05 6.74 -4.11
N ASN A 87 2.14 7.53 -4.15
CA ASN A 87 3.36 7.19 -4.88
C ASN A 87 4.09 5.99 -4.28
N GLU A 88 3.82 5.71 -3.00
CA GLU A 88 4.53 4.72 -2.21
C GLU A 88 3.82 3.35 -2.22
N PHE A 89 2.64 3.26 -2.84
CA PHE A 89 1.90 2.00 -2.95
C PHE A 89 2.31 1.22 -4.19
N TYR A 90 2.35 -0.10 -4.02
CA TYR A 90 2.64 -1.08 -5.06
C TYR A 90 1.68 -2.27 -4.93
N VAL A 91 1.44 -2.95 -6.04
CA VAL A 91 0.68 -4.21 -6.03
C VAL A 91 1.44 -5.25 -5.20
N ILE A 92 0.70 -5.96 -4.35
CA ILE A 92 1.19 -7.16 -3.63
C ILE A 92 1.02 -8.36 -4.56
N ASN A 93 2.10 -9.12 -4.76
CA ASN A 93 2.11 -10.40 -5.49
C ASN A 93 2.74 -11.50 -4.62
#